data_AF-A0A2H9MXH0-F1
#
_entry.id   AF-A0A2H9MXH0-F1
#
_cell.length_a   1.000
_cell.length_b   1.000
_cell.length_c   1.000
_cell.angle_alpha   90.00
_cell.angle_beta   90.00
_cell.angle_gamma   90.00
#
_symmetry.space_group_name_H-M   'P 1'
#
loop_
_entity.id
_entity.type
_entity.pdbx_description
1 polymer ?
#
loop_
_entity_poly.entity_id
_entity_poly.type
_entity_poly.pdbx_seq_one_letter_code
_entity_poly.pdbx_strand_id
1 'polypeptide(L)'
;MLNNLRGTLQPALEKIGKAFASTGLSPNFWTFIGLVFAIASALVYGLGIEFGLIIGGILLLVSGFFDMVDGQVARVTSKASRKGSYLDSMFDKIAEV
;
A
#
# COMPACT_ATOMS: atom_id res chain seq x y z
N MET A 1 19.17 -8.49 -11.27
CA MET A 1 18.03 -9.41 -11.00
C MET A 1 16.77 -8.68 -10.54
N LEU A 2 16.83 -7.66 -9.68
CA LEU A 2 15.64 -6.92 -9.20
C LEU A 2 14.87 -6.13 -10.29
N ASN A 3 15.55 -5.61 -11.32
CA ASN A 3 14.88 -4.91 -12.43
C ASN A 3 14.02 -5.84 -13.31
N ASN A 4 14.38 -7.12 -13.44
CA ASN A 4 13.59 -8.08 -14.24
C ASN A 4 12.33 -8.52 -13.48
N LEU A 5 12.39 -8.62 -12.15
CA LEU A 5 11.21 -8.87 -11.30
C LEU A 5 10.26 -7.67 -11.27
N ARG A 6 10.79 -6.45 -11.18
CA ARG A 6 9.99 -5.22 -11.29
C ARG A 6 9.24 -5.15 -12.63
N GLY A 7 9.89 -5.47 -13.75
CA GLY A 7 9.26 -5.47 -15.07
C GLY A 7 8.13 -6.49 -15.23
N THR A 8 8.23 -7.66 -14.58
CA THR A 8 7.17 -8.69 -14.62
C THR A 8 5.99 -8.37 -13.70
N LEU A 9 6.25 -7.75 -12.54
CA LEU A 9 5.22 -7.42 -11.55
C LEU A 9 4.51 -6.08 -11.86
N GLN A 10 5.19 -5.14 -12.49
CA GLN A 10 4.62 -3.84 -12.92
C GLN A 10 3.30 -3.97 -13.67
N PRO A 11 3.17 -4.77 -14.74
CA PRO A 11 1.92 -4.85 -15.50
C PRO A 11 0.76 -5.45 -14.68
N ALA A 12 1.04 -6.34 -13.73
CA ALA A 12 0.02 -6.87 -12.83
C ALA A 12 -0.42 -5.80 -11.81
N LEU A 13 0.54 -5.11 -11.19
CA LEU A 13 0.28 -4.02 -10.24
C LEU A 13 -0.44 -2.84 -10.89
N GLU A 14 -0.10 -2.49 -12.14
CA GLU A 14 -0.79 -1.46 -12.90
C GLU A 14 -2.21 -1.86 -13.28
N LYS A 15 -2.47 -3.12 -13.63
CA LYS A 15 -3.83 -3.62 -13.88
C LYS A 15 -4.68 -3.52 -12.62
N ILE A 16 -4.12 -3.91 -11.47
CA ILE A 16 -4.76 -3.76 -10.16
C ILE A 16 -5.03 -2.27 -9.91
N GLY A 17 -4.03 -1.41 -10.01
CA GLY A 17 -4.17 0.04 -9.83
C GLY A 17 -5.22 0.67 -10.76
N LYS A 18 -5.29 0.25 -12.04
CA LYS A 18 -6.31 0.69 -13.00
C LYS A 18 -7.71 0.19 -12.64
N ALA A 19 -7.85 -1.06 -12.24
CA ALA A 19 -9.12 -1.62 -11.80
C ALA A 19 -9.66 -0.86 -10.58
N PHE A 20 -8.81 -0.64 -9.57
CA PHE A 20 -9.18 0.11 -8.37
C PHE A 20 -9.38 1.60 -8.67
N ALA A 21 -8.60 2.21 -9.56
CA ALA A 21 -8.82 3.60 -9.99
C ALA A 21 -10.13 3.79 -10.79
N SER A 22 -10.56 2.76 -11.54
CA SER A 22 -11.82 2.81 -12.30
C SER A 22 -13.06 2.89 -11.42
N THR A 23 -12.95 2.57 -10.13
CA THR A 23 -14.03 2.76 -9.15
C THR A 23 -14.33 4.23 -8.85
N GLY A 24 -13.46 5.17 -9.27
CA GLY A 24 -13.61 6.60 -9.01
C GLY A 24 -13.27 7.02 -7.57
N LEU A 25 -12.89 6.08 -6.72
CA LEU A 25 -12.52 6.32 -5.33
C LEU A 25 -11.12 6.95 -5.24
N SER A 26 -10.96 7.92 -4.33
CA SER A 26 -9.67 8.59 -4.12
C SER A 26 -8.63 7.65 -3.50
N PRO A 27 -7.32 7.84 -3.75
CA PRO A 27 -6.27 7.06 -3.08
C PRO A 27 -6.42 7.03 -1.55
N ASN A 28 -6.77 8.18 -0.95
CA ASN A 28 -6.98 8.32 0.49
C ASN A 28 -8.06 7.39 1.06
N PHE A 29 -9.05 6.99 0.24
CA PHE A 29 -10.07 6.04 0.67
C PHE A 29 -9.46 4.64 0.89
N TRP A 30 -8.57 4.22 0.00
CA TRP A 30 -7.86 2.95 0.12
C TRP A 30 -6.87 2.96 1.29
N THR A 31 -6.19 4.08 1.51
CA THR A 31 -5.35 4.30 2.70
C THR A 31 -6.18 4.17 3.99
N PHE A 32 -7.39 4.74 4.02
CA PHE A 32 -8.27 4.64 5.19
C PHE A 32 -8.73 3.19 5.44
N ILE A 33 -9.06 2.44 4.38
CA ILE A 33 -9.38 1.01 4.50
C ILE A 33 -8.18 0.24 5.06
N GLY A 34 -6.98 0.45 4.53
CA GLY A 34 -5.76 -0.17 5.05
C GLY A 34 -5.56 0.13 6.53
N LEU A 35 -5.70 1.40 6.93
CA LEU A 35 -5.58 1.83 8.32
C LEU A 35 -6.59 1.14 9.25
N VAL A 36 -7.84 0.97 8.82
CA VAL A 36 -8.85 0.24 9.60
C VAL A 36 -8.43 -1.22 9.83
N PHE A 37 -7.89 -1.88 8.81
CA PHE A 37 -7.37 -3.24 8.93
C PHE A 37 -6.12 -3.32 9.82
N ALA A 38 -5.22 -2.34 9.75
CA ALA A 38 -4.06 -2.26 10.64
C ALA A 38 -4.46 -2.10 12.11
N ILE A 39 -5.42 -1.22 12.41
CA ILE A 39 -5.95 -1.03 13.76
C ILE A 39 -6.64 -2.31 14.25
N ALA A 40 -7.46 -2.95 13.41
CA ALA A 40 -8.10 -4.22 13.74
C ALA A 40 -7.06 -5.32 14.04
N SER A 41 -5.99 -5.41 13.24
CA SER A 41 -4.87 -6.32 13.47
C SER A 41 -4.19 -6.06 14.82
N ALA A 42 -3.88 -4.80 15.13
CA ALA A 42 -3.26 -4.40 16.40
C ALA A 42 -4.14 -4.77 17.61
N LEU A 43 -5.46 -4.54 17.52
CA LEU A 43 -6.40 -4.92 18.57
C LEU A 43 -6.44 -6.44 18.76
N VAL A 44 -6.49 -7.21 17.68
CA VAL A 44 -6.50 -8.68 17.74
C VAL A 44 -5.22 -9.22 18.35
N TYR A 45 -4.07 -8.64 18.04
CA TYR A 45 -2.80 -8.98 18.69
C TYR A 45 -2.81 -8.67 20.20
N GLY A 46 -3.44 -7.56 20.61
CA GLY A 46 -3.53 -7.16 22.01
C GLY A 46 -4.50 -7.96 22.87
N LEU A 47 -5.51 -8.61 22.26
CA LEU A 47 -6.57 -9.34 22.98
C LEU A 47 -6.18 -10.75 23.44
N GLY A 48 -5.03 -11.29 23.01
CA GLY A 48 -4.53 -12.59 23.49
C GLY A 48 -5.42 -13.79 23.16
N ILE A 49 -6.18 -13.72 22.05
CA ILE A 49 -7.09 -14.78 21.60
C ILE A 49 -6.27 -15.99 21.11
N GLU A 50 -6.77 -17.21 21.29
CA GLU A 50 -6.10 -18.47 20.94
C GLU A 50 -5.59 -18.51 19.47
N PHE A 51 -6.36 -17.94 18.54
CA PHE A 51 -5.98 -17.76 17.12
C PHE A 51 -5.65 -16.31 16.75
N GLY A 52 -5.51 -15.43 17.74
CA GLY A 52 -5.30 -13.99 17.54
C GLY A 52 -4.04 -13.68 16.73
N LEU A 53 -2.96 -14.45 16.90
CA LEU A 53 -1.75 -14.25 16.12
C LEU A 53 -1.96 -14.47 14.61
N ILE A 54 -2.74 -15.50 14.26
CA ILE A 54 -3.03 -15.84 12.86
C ILE A 54 -4.00 -14.82 12.26
N ILE A 55 -5.09 -14.52 12.98
CA ILE A 55 -6.12 -13.57 12.53
C ILE A 55 -5.52 -12.17 12.39
N GLY A 56 -4.73 -11.73 13.39
CA GLY A 56 -4.00 -10.47 13.36
C GLY A 56 -3.03 -10.41 12.17
N GLY A 57 -2.30 -11.51 11.91
CA GLY A 57 -1.39 -11.60 10.76
C GLY A 57 -2.11 -11.49 9.42
N ILE A 58 -3.25 -12.17 9.26
CA ILE A 58 -4.08 -12.06 8.05
C ILE A 58 -4.58 -10.62 7.87
N LEU A 59 -5.09 -9.99 8.93
CA LEU A 59 -5.54 -8.59 8.89
C LEU A 59 -4.40 -7.63 8.51
N LEU A 60 -3.20 -7.87 9.03
CA LEU A 60 -2.02 -7.06 8.71
C LEU A 60 -1.61 -7.21 7.24
N LEU A 61 -1.64 -8.44 6.71
CA LEU A 61 -1.38 -8.71 5.29
C LEU A 61 -2.41 -8.01 4.39
N VAL A 62 -3.69 -8.05 4.77
CA VAL A 62 -4.76 -7.33 4.07
C VAL A 62 -4.52 -5.82 4.11
N SER A 63 -4.12 -5.27 5.25
CA SER A 63 -3.74 -3.86 5.36
C SER A 63 -2.59 -3.51 4.42
N GLY A 64 -1.52 -4.30 4.40
CA GLY A 64 -0.36 -4.06 3.51
C GLY A 64 -0.71 -4.17 2.03
N PHE A 65 -1.67 -5.04 1.67
CA PHE A 65 -2.19 -5.09 0.31
C PHE A 65 -2.89 -3.77 -0.08
N PHE A 66 -3.73 -3.21 0.80
CA PHE A 66 -4.43 -1.95 0.52
C PHE A 66 -3.48 -0.74 0.44
N ASP A 67 -2.41 -0.73 1.22
CA ASP A 67 -1.33 0.27 1.12
C ASP A 67 -0.63 0.21 -0.25
N MET A 68 -0.35 -1.01 -0.74
CA MET A 68 0.18 -1.17 -2.09
C MET A 68 -0.82 -0.70 -3.17
N VAL A 69 -2.11 -0.99 -2.99
CA VAL A 69 -3.18 -0.56 -3.92
C VAL A 69 -3.30 0.95 -3.95
N ASP A 70 -3.31 1.63 -2.79
CA ASP A 70 -3.43 3.09 -2.74
C ASP A 70 -2.28 3.79 -3.50
N GLY A 71 -1.07 3.26 -3.39
CA GLY A 71 0.11 3.78 -4.08
C GLY A 71 0.01 3.57 -5.59
N GLN A 72 -0.51 2.42 -6.05
CA GLN A 72 -0.76 2.20 -7.47
C GLN A 72 -1.91 3.07 -7.99
N VAL A 73 -3.00 3.24 -7.23
CA VAL A 73 -4.12 4.12 -7.60
C VAL A 73 -3.64 5.56 -7.69
N ALA A 74 -2.81 6.04 -6.76
CA ALA A 74 -2.22 7.38 -6.79
C ALA A 74 -1.31 7.59 -8.02
N ARG A 75 -0.54 6.56 -8.42
CA ARG A 75 0.27 6.57 -9.63
C ARG A 75 -0.59 6.63 -10.90
N VAL A 76 -1.60 5.76 -11.01
CA VAL A 76 -2.46 5.67 -12.20
C VAL A 76 -3.35 6.91 -12.36
N THR A 77 -3.85 7.47 -11.25
CA THR A 77 -4.70 8.67 -11.27
C THR A 77 -3.92 9.98 -11.36
N SER A 78 -2.58 9.93 -11.47
CA SER A 78 -1.69 11.11 -11.42
C SER A 78 -1.93 12.01 -10.20
N LYS A 79 -2.50 11.44 -9.13
CA LYS A 79 -2.70 12.11 -7.84
C LYS A 79 -1.47 11.99 -6.93
N ALA A 80 -0.38 11.42 -7.43
CA ALA A 80 0.93 11.51 -6.79
C ALA A 80 1.26 12.98 -6.53
N SER A 81 1.31 13.39 -5.26
CA SER A 81 1.46 14.80 -4.92
C SER A 81 2.88 15.29 -5.24
N ARG A 82 2.99 16.54 -5.72
CA ARG A 82 4.31 17.20 -5.92
C ARG A 82 5.16 17.21 -4.64
N LYS A 83 4.53 17.31 -3.46
CA LYS A 83 5.22 17.25 -2.17
C LYS A 83 5.86 15.89 -1.93
N GLY A 84 5.17 14.80 -2.26
CA GLY A 84 5.70 13.44 -2.15
C GLY A 84 6.89 13.21 -3.07
N SER A 85 6.78 13.61 -4.35
CA SER A 85 7.89 13.53 -5.31
C SER A 85 9.12 14.34 -4.87
N TYR A 86 8.92 15.51 -4.25
CA TYR A 86 10.01 16.32 -3.71
C TYR A 86 10.68 15.65 -2.51
N LEU A 87 9.91 15.07 -1.58
CA LEU A 87 10.43 14.32 -0.43
C LEU A 87 11.22 13.08 -0.89
N ASP A 88 10.71 12.34 -1.88
CA ASP A 88 11.37 11.17 -2.48
C ASP A 88 12.74 11.55 -3.07
N SER A 89 12.78 12.66 -3.82
CA SER A 89 14.02 13.20 -4.41
C SER A 89 15.04 13.66 -3.36
N MET A 90 14.58 14.09 -2.19
CA MET A 90 15.47 14.49 -1.09
C MET A 90 16.04 13.27 -0.36
N PHE A 91 15.21 12.24 -0.11
CA PHE A 91 15.67 11.01 0.51
C PHE A 91 16.61 10.20 -0.39
N ASP A 92 16.35 10.15 -1.70
CA ASP A 92 17.27 9.50 -2.66
C ASP A 92 18.67 10.12 -2.60
N LYS A 93 18.76 11.45 -2.51
CA LYS A 93 20.05 12.15 -2.38
C LYS A 93 20.76 11.92 -1.05
N ILE A 94 20.02 11.69 0.03
CA ILE A 94 20.61 11.37 1.33
C ILE A 94 21.10 9.92 1.34
N ALA A 95 20.36 9.00 0.72
CA ALA A 95 20.72 7.59 0.64
C ALA A 95 21.90 7.32 -0.31
N GLU A 96 22.21 8.26 -1.21
CA GLU A 96 23.36 8.19 -2.12
C GLU A 96 24.70 8.58 -1.46
N VAL A 97 24.68 9.19 -0.27
CA VAL A 97 25.87 9.59 0.52
C VAL A 97 26.23 8.52 1.55
#